data_AF-A0A917RV50-F1
#
_entry.id   AF-A0A917RV50-F1
#
_cell.length_a   1.000
_cell.length_b   1.000
_cell.length_c   1.000
_cell.angle_alpha   90.00
_cell.angle_beta   90.00
_cell.angle_gamma   90.00
#
_symmetry.space_group_name_H-M   'P 1'
#
loop_
_entity.id
_entity.type
_entity.pdbx_description
1 polymer ?
#
loop_
_entity_poly.entity_id
_entity_poly.type
_entity_poly.pdbx_seq_one_letter_code
_entity_poly.pdbx_strand_id
1 'polypeptide(L)'
;MTQPSPDEDGGRAPLSQQDKRARVGATAAAIAIAAVVTSIVLGIGVAALLATAGSDETTEELAASTAAETTASTGATATSLAPVAPPSVLVPTGAPPTTTTTPSAVGTAGSANKEAKQAPPKVEVTAGECLSAVGEKDVTKASCGSAESRYKVASTGPAGTACPADADSSHTIGETTMCLDIDWVVGSCVDVSGDQPQRTECGPGGVQVISILPETVNVNACPSADRGFVYDERRFVVCIGDR
;
A
#
# COMPACT_ATOMS: atom_id res chain seq x y z
N MET A 1 -24.75 -19.48 -60.83
CA MET A 1 -25.97 -19.43 -59.99
C MET A 1 -25.54 -19.68 -58.56
N THR A 2 -25.28 -18.60 -57.83
CA THR A 2 -24.96 -18.62 -56.39
C THR A 2 -25.69 -17.42 -55.80
N GLN A 3 -26.73 -17.69 -55.01
CA GLN A 3 -27.44 -16.68 -54.23
C GLN A 3 -26.53 -16.16 -53.11
N PRO A 4 -26.51 -14.85 -52.84
CA PRO A 4 -26.04 -14.33 -51.56
C PRO A 4 -27.13 -14.45 -50.48
N SER A 5 -26.70 -14.79 -49.27
CA SER A 5 -27.51 -14.90 -48.05
C SER A 5 -28.04 -13.52 -47.60
N PRO A 6 -29.20 -13.46 -46.91
CA PRO A 6 -29.76 -12.22 -46.38
C PRO A 6 -29.07 -11.81 -45.07
N ASP A 7 -28.72 -10.52 -44.97
CA ASP A 7 -28.32 -9.83 -43.75
C ASP A 7 -29.45 -9.82 -42.71
N GLU A 8 -29.18 -10.34 -41.51
CA GLU A 8 -30.03 -10.14 -40.33
C GLU A 8 -29.73 -8.76 -39.72
N ASP A 9 -30.46 -7.75 -40.18
CA ASP A 9 -30.54 -6.44 -39.54
C ASP A 9 -31.42 -6.54 -38.27
N GLY A 10 -30.77 -6.82 -37.14
CA GLY A 10 -31.38 -6.83 -35.81
C GLY A 10 -31.76 -5.42 -35.38
N GLY A 11 -32.98 -5.01 -35.71
CA GLY A 11 -33.59 -3.74 -35.33
C GLY A 11 -33.51 -3.49 -33.82
N ARG A 12 -32.68 -2.51 -33.43
CA ARG A 12 -32.68 -1.95 -32.09
C ARG A 12 -33.66 -0.78 -32.05
N ALA A 13 -34.72 -0.91 -31.27
CA ALA A 13 -35.70 0.14 -31.04
C ALA A 13 -35.01 1.42 -30.50
N PRO A 14 -35.37 2.62 -31.00
CA PRO A 14 -34.88 3.86 -30.44
C PRO A 14 -35.45 4.05 -29.04
N LEU A 15 -34.56 4.20 -28.05
CA LEU A 15 -34.92 4.52 -26.67
C LEU A 15 -35.72 5.83 -26.63
N SER A 16 -36.91 5.74 -26.04
CA SER A 16 -37.86 6.83 -25.85
C SER A 16 -37.20 8.01 -25.11
N GLN A 17 -37.41 9.21 -25.65
CA GLN A 17 -37.00 10.51 -25.10
C GLN A 17 -37.47 10.76 -23.64
N GLN A 18 -38.39 9.93 -23.11
CA GLN A 18 -38.85 10.04 -21.72
C GLN A 18 -37.81 9.59 -20.68
N ASP A 19 -36.90 8.67 -20.97
CA ASP A 19 -35.89 8.22 -20.00
C ASP A 19 -34.77 9.24 -19.76
N LYS A 20 -34.52 10.13 -20.73
CA LYS A 20 -33.51 11.19 -20.59
C LYS A 20 -33.94 12.31 -19.65
N ARG A 21 -35.24 12.47 -19.37
CA ARG A 21 -35.74 13.51 -18.45
C ARG A 21 -35.79 13.05 -16.99
N ALA A 22 -35.80 11.74 -16.72
CA ALA A 22 -35.78 11.21 -15.36
C ALA A 22 -34.39 11.23 -14.70
N ARG A 23 -33.30 11.29 -15.49
CA ARG A 23 -31.92 11.33 -14.97
C ARG A 23 -31.34 12.73 -14.76
N VAL A 24 -32.05 13.79 -15.17
CA VAL A 24 -31.61 15.19 -15.01
C VAL A 24 -32.22 15.85 -13.76
N GLY A 25 -33.11 15.15 -13.03
CA GLY A 25 -33.83 15.66 -11.86
C GLY A 25 -33.30 15.22 -10.48
N ALA A 26 -32.13 14.58 -10.40
CA ALA A 26 -31.56 14.08 -9.13
C ALA A 26 -30.14 14.61 -8.83
N THR A 27 -29.73 15.70 -9.49
CA THR A 27 -28.44 16.38 -9.30
C THR A 27 -28.64 17.89 -9.17
N ALA A 28 -29.51 18.31 -8.23
CA ALA A 28 -29.73 19.74 -7.95
C ALA A 28 -30.04 20.06 -6.48
N ALA A 29 -29.85 19.13 -5.53
CA ALA A 29 -30.22 19.35 -4.12
C ALA A 29 -29.14 18.95 -3.09
N ALA A 30 -27.86 18.86 -3.48
CA ALA A 30 -26.77 18.56 -2.54
C ALA A 30 -25.54 19.49 -2.66
N ILE A 31 -25.65 20.63 -3.35
CA ILE A 31 -24.57 21.64 -3.49
C ILE A 31 -24.92 22.94 -2.72
N ALA A 32 -25.80 22.86 -1.71
CA ALA A 32 -26.23 24.05 -0.95
C ALA A 32 -25.98 23.96 0.58
N ILE A 33 -25.29 22.93 1.09
CA ILE A 33 -25.01 22.80 2.54
C ILE A 33 -23.50 22.87 2.85
N ALA A 34 -22.62 22.79 1.85
CA ALA A 34 -21.16 22.84 2.06
C ALA A 34 -20.57 24.26 2.26
N ALA A 35 -21.37 25.32 2.17
CA ALA A 35 -20.88 26.70 2.20
C ALA A 35 -21.09 27.46 3.53
N VAL A 36 -21.69 26.84 4.56
CA VAL A 36 -22.01 27.54 5.84
C VAL A 36 -21.19 27.04 7.03
N VAL A 37 -20.52 25.88 6.93
CA VAL A 37 -19.83 25.25 8.09
C VAL A 37 -18.31 25.55 8.14
N THR A 38 -17.70 26.10 7.09
CA THR A 38 -16.28 26.47 7.07
C THR A 38 -15.97 27.85 7.65
N SER A 39 -16.97 28.69 7.93
CA SER A 39 -16.76 30.05 8.44
C SER A 39 -16.60 30.16 9.97
N ILE A 40 -16.78 29.07 10.74
CA ILE A 40 -16.79 29.12 12.22
C ILE A 40 -15.45 28.67 12.85
N VAL A 41 -14.56 28.00 12.11
CA VAL A 41 -13.32 27.42 12.71
C VAL A 41 -12.10 28.37 12.66
N LEU A 42 -12.18 29.52 11.96
CA LEU A 42 -11.07 30.50 11.90
C LEU A 42 -11.26 31.73 12.82
N GLY A 43 -12.31 31.75 13.65
CA GLY A 43 -12.69 32.93 14.45
C GLY A 43 -12.26 32.95 15.92
N ILE A 44 -11.63 31.90 16.47
CA ILE A 44 -11.32 31.81 17.93
C ILE A 44 -9.82 31.57 18.21
N GLY A 45 -8.94 31.96 17.28
CA GLY A 45 -7.48 31.76 17.40
C GLY A 45 -6.63 33.02 17.52
N VAL A 46 -7.21 34.22 17.73
CA VAL A 46 -6.45 35.50 17.72
C VAL A 46 -6.64 36.32 19.02
N ALA A 47 -6.96 35.68 20.15
CA ALA A 47 -7.17 36.41 21.41
C ALA A 47 -6.55 35.76 22.65
N ALA A 48 -5.38 35.12 22.54
CA ALA A 48 -4.58 34.78 23.71
C ALA A 48 -3.12 34.49 23.34
N LEU A 49 -2.29 35.53 23.34
CA LEU A 49 -0.92 35.60 23.89
C LEU A 49 -0.11 36.71 23.18
N LEU A 50 -0.56 37.95 23.38
CA LEU A 50 0.31 39.13 23.38
C LEU A 50 0.57 39.49 24.84
N ALA A 51 1.65 38.98 25.42
CA ALA A 51 2.24 39.52 26.64
C ALA A 51 3.67 38.97 26.81
N THR A 52 4.64 39.63 26.18
CA THR A 52 5.94 40.00 26.79
C THR A 52 6.69 40.83 25.77
N ALA A 53 6.43 42.14 25.81
CA ALA A 53 7.32 43.14 25.26
C ALA A 53 8.57 43.21 26.16
N GLY A 54 9.74 42.99 25.56
CA GLY A 54 11.04 43.30 26.13
C GLY A 54 11.86 43.95 25.03
N SER A 55 11.94 45.27 25.10
CA SER A 55 12.65 46.16 24.19
C SER A 55 14.15 45.92 24.26
N ASP A 56 14.83 45.85 23.12
CA ASP A 56 16.17 46.43 22.98
C ASP A 56 16.37 46.84 21.51
N GLU A 57 16.41 48.16 21.31
CA GLU A 57 16.95 48.82 20.14
C GLU A 57 18.42 48.41 19.96
N THR A 58 18.87 48.18 18.72
CA THR A 58 19.87 49.08 18.09
C THR A 58 20.20 48.68 16.64
N THR A 59 20.06 49.70 15.77
CA THR A 59 21.00 50.09 14.72
C THR A 59 20.98 49.37 13.37
N GLU A 60 20.51 50.12 12.37
CA GLU A 60 20.82 50.02 10.94
C GLU A 60 22.34 49.99 10.68
N GLU A 61 22.79 49.13 9.77
CA GLU A 61 23.88 49.49 8.87
C GLU A 61 23.59 48.93 7.46
N LEU A 62 23.40 49.84 6.51
CA LEU A 62 23.51 49.59 5.08
C LEU A 62 24.95 49.19 4.74
N ALA A 63 25.14 48.08 4.03
CA ALA A 63 26.16 48.01 2.99
C ALA A 63 25.84 46.90 1.98
N ALA A 64 25.45 47.34 0.79
CA ALA A 64 25.66 46.57 -0.42
C ALA A 64 27.17 46.58 -0.75
N SER A 65 27.75 45.42 -1.05
CA SER A 65 28.95 45.36 -1.89
C SER A 65 29.04 44.04 -2.65
N THR A 66 28.83 44.19 -3.95
CA THR A 66 29.53 43.57 -5.07
C THR A 66 30.66 42.55 -4.80
N ALA A 67 30.50 41.42 -5.48
CA ALA A 67 31.43 40.80 -6.43
C ALA A 67 32.69 40.05 -5.95
N ALA A 68 32.82 38.89 -6.61
CA ALA A 68 34.03 38.31 -7.19
C ALA A 68 34.77 37.20 -6.42
N GLU A 69 34.73 36.04 -7.10
CA GLU A 69 35.85 35.16 -7.45
C GLU A 69 36.61 34.35 -6.38
N THR A 70 36.48 33.02 -6.58
CA THR A 70 37.58 32.09 -6.85
C THR A 70 38.74 32.04 -5.87
N THR A 71 38.83 30.94 -5.11
CA THR A 71 40.10 30.19 -5.05
C THR A 71 39.88 28.74 -4.62
N ALA A 72 40.56 27.86 -5.36
CA ALA A 72 40.64 26.44 -5.13
C ALA A 72 41.26 26.10 -3.77
N SER A 73 40.77 25.02 -3.15
CA SER A 73 41.51 24.31 -2.11
C SER A 73 41.82 22.90 -2.58
N THR A 74 43.11 22.68 -2.83
CA THR A 74 43.75 21.40 -3.10
C THR A 74 44.37 20.89 -1.80
N GLY A 75 44.25 19.59 -1.51
CA GLY A 75 45.01 18.90 -0.46
C GLY A 75 44.12 18.00 0.39
N ALA A 76 43.85 16.76 -0.01
CA ALA A 76 44.70 15.58 0.21
C ALA A 76 44.72 15.09 1.68
N THR A 77 43.98 14.02 1.97
CA THR A 77 44.50 12.94 2.84
C THR A 77 43.79 11.63 2.49
N ALA A 78 44.48 10.79 1.72
CA ALA A 78 44.11 9.40 1.54
C ALA A 78 44.59 8.62 2.77
N THR A 79 43.68 8.31 3.70
CA THR A 79 43.96 7.38 4.78
C THR A 79 43.55 5.99 4.32
N SER A 80 44.54 5.25 3.82
CA SER A 80 44.47 3.81 3.60
C SER A 80 44.41 3.11 4.96
N LEU A 81 43.30 2.43 5.24
CA LEU A 81 43.21 1.44 6.30
C LEU A 81 42.95 0.07 5.67
N ALA A 82 43.90 -0.82 5.90
CA ALA A 82 43.91 -2.20 5.46
C ALA A 82 42.71 -3.01 6.01
N PRO A 83 42.32 -4.10 5.33
CA PRO A 83 41.23 -4.97 5.78
C PRO A 83 41.68 -5.80 7.00
N VAL A 84 41.03 -5.59 8.14
CA VAL A 84 41.18 -6.46 9.31
C VAL A 84 40.28 -7.68 9.10
N ALA A 85 40.91 -8.84 8.99
CA ALA A 85 40.24 -10.14 8.92
C ALA A 85 39.45 -10.43 10.21
N PRO A 86 38.22 -10.95 10.12
CA PRO A 86 37.51 -11.43 11.31
C PRO A 86 38.09 -12.79 11.78
N PRO A 87 38.22 -13.01 13.10
CA PRO A 87 38.68 -14.28 13.64
C PRO A 87 37.62 -15.37 13.44
N SER A 88 38.08 -16.55 12.98
CA SER A 88 37.31 -17.79 12.93
C SER A 88 36.85 -18.19 14.33
N VAL A 89 35.54 -18.17 14.57
CA VAL A 89 34.94 -18.76 15.77
C VAL A 89 34.39 -20.14 15.41
N LEU A 90 34.81 -21.10 16.20
CA LEU A 90 34.51 -22.52 16.11
C LEU A 90 33.04 -22.82 16.38
N VAL A 91 32.57 -23.82 15.64
CA VAL A 91 31.30 -24.55 15.67
C VAL A 91 30.87 -24.96 17.10
N PRO A 92 29.55 -25.02 17.37
CA PRO A 92 28.99 -26.30 17.80
C PRO A 92 27.79 -26.73 16.95
N THR A 93 27.93 -27.94 16.41
CA THR A 93 26.91 -28.75 15.75
C THR A 93 25.88 -29.17 16.80
N GLY A 94 24.75 -28.49 16.83
CA GLY A 94 23.55 -28.91 17.55
C GLY A 94 22.54 -29.50 16.58
N ALA A 95 22.59 -30.82 16.36
CA ALA A 95 21.53 -31.54 15.67
C ALA A 95 20.26 -31.54 16.54
N PRO A 96 19.08 -31.16 16.01
CA PRO A 96 17.82 -31.40 16.71
C PRO A 96 17.48 -32.89 16.66
N PRO A 97 17.00 -33.50 17.76
CA PRO A 97 16.48 -34.87 17.73
C PRO A 97 15.21 -34.92 16.89
N THR A 98 15.24 -35.71 15.81
CA THR A 98 14.06 -36.17 15.07
C THR A 98 13.28 -37.14 15.95
N THR A 99 12.23 -36.65 16.61
CA THR A 99 11.22 -37.53 17.23
C THR A 99 10.32 -38.10 16.13
N THR A 100 10.59 -39.34 15.75
CA THR A 100 9.67 -40.20 15.00
C THR A 100 8.49 -40.58 15.89
N THR A 101 7.32 -39.99 15.65
CA THR A 101 6.05 -40.48 16.22
C THR A 101 5.34 -41.34 15.19
N THR A 102 5.36 -42.64 15.46
CA THR A 102 4.60 -43.72 14.79
C THR A 102 3.09 -43.43 14.81
N PRO A 103 2.33 -43.79 13.76
CA PRO A 103 0.88 -43.66 13.76
C PRO A 103 0.24 -44.77 14.62
N SER A 104 -0.41 -44.39 15.71
CA SER A 104 -1.35 -45.27 16.42
C SER A 104 -2.71 -45.18 15.74
N ALA A 105 -3.04 -46.20 14.96
CA ALA A 105 -4.40 -46.52 14.59
C ALA A 105 -5.02 -47.48 15.62
N VAL A 106 -6.35 -47.43 15.69
CA VAL A 106 -7.33 -48.34 16.33
C VAL A 106 -7.85 -47.90 17.70
N GLY A 107 -9.10 -47.44 17.67
CA GLY A 107 -10.02 -47.31 18.79
C GLY A 107 -11.43 -47.00 18.29
N THR A 108 -12.27 -48.03 18.18
CA THR A 108 -13.60 -48.08 17.56
C THR A 108 -14.71 -47.50 18.44
N ALA A 109 -15.70 -46.89 17.77
CA ALA A 109 -17.12 -46.73 18.10
C ALA A 109 -17.58 -45.73 19.18
N GLY A 110 -18.51 -44.88 18.73
CA GLY A 110 -19.74 -44.62 19.48
C GLY A 110 -19.94 -43.20 19.98
N SER A 111 -20.59 -42.35 19.17
CA SER A 111 -21.81 -41.63 19.56
C SER A 111 -22.25 -40.69 18.44
N ALA A 112 -23.45 -40.96 17.91
CA ALA A 112 -24.21 -39.98 17.15
C ALA A 112 -24.56 -38.80 18.08
N ASN A 113 -24.35 -37.56 17.62
CA ASN A 113 -25.06 -36.40 18.15
C ASN A 113 -25.02 -35.25 17.14
N LYS A 114 -26.23 -34.76 16.80
CA LYS A 114 -26.63 -33.46 16.24
C LYS A 114 -25.73 -32.81 15.18
N GLU A 115 -26.35 -32.47 14.05
CA GLU A 115 -25.91 -31.45 13.10
C GLU A 115 -25.24 -30.27 13.82
N ALA A 116 -23.92 -30.32 13.92
CA ALA A 116 -23.13 -29.21 14.41
C ALA A 116 -23.17 -28.19 13.27
N LYS A 117 -23.93 -27.11 13.48
CA LYS A 117 -23.88 -25.92 12.63
C LYS A 117 -22.41 -25.55 12.51
N GLN A 118 -21.82 -25.81 11.35
CA GLN A 118 -20.39 -25.66 11.13
C GLN A 118 -20.04 -24.22 11.48
N ALA A 119 -19.12 -24.04 12.43
CA ALA A 119 -18.66 -22.72 12.81
C ALA A 119 -18.16 -22.01 11.54
N PRO A 120 -18.46 -20.72 11.38
CA PRO A 120 -17.97 -19.97 10.22
C PRO A 120 -16.44 -20.16 10.14
N PRO A 121 -15.88 -20.29 8.92
CA PRO A 121 -14.45 -20.46 8.75
C PRO A 121 -13.73 -19.29 9.43
N LYS A 122 -12.89 -19.60 10.43
CA LYS A 122 -11.98 -18.63 11.02
C LYS A 122 -10.71 -18.62 10.20
N VAL A 123 -10.42 -17.48 9.58
CA VAL A 123 -9.12 -17.23 8.98
C VAL A 123 -8.20 -16.69 10.08
N GLU A 124 -7.19 -17.47 10.41
CA GLU A 124 -6.15 -17.06 11.36
C GLU A 124 -5.08 -16.30 10.60
N VAL A 125 -5.20 -14.98 10.52
CA VAL A 125 -4.13 -14.10 10.01
C VAL A 125 -4.03 -12.82 10.83
N THR A 126 -2.82 -12.28 10.92
CA THR A 126 -2.53 -11.06 11.66
C THR A 126 -1.85 -10.02 10.79
N ALA A 127 -1.91 -8.75 11.21
CA ALA A 127 -1.17 -7.69 10.56
C ALA A 127 0.32 -8.03 10.44
N GLY A 128 0.92 -7.71 9.29
CA GLY A 128 2.30 -8.02 8.94
C GLY A 128 2.53 -9.39 8.31
N GLU A 129 1.55 -10.30 8.33
CA GLU A 129 1.67 -11.56 7.59
C GLU A 129 1.50 -11.34 6.08
N CYS A 130 2.18 -12.16 5.28
CA CYS A 130 2.06 -12.10 3.82
C CYS A 130 1.32 -13.30 3.26
N LEU A 131 0.62 -13.06 2.15
CA LEU A 131 -0.28 -14.01 1.50
C LEU A 131 0.12 -14.15 0.04
N SER A 132 0.12 -15.38 -0.47
CA SER A 132 0.23 -15.66 -1.90
C SER A 132 -1.13 -15.68 -2.60
N ALA A 133 -2.18 -16.02 -1.86
CA ALA A 133 -3.54 -16.07 -2.39
C ALA A 133 -4.59 -15.79 -1.30
N VAL A 134 -5.68 -15.14 -1.70
CA VAL A 134 -6.89 -14.95 -0.90
C VAL A 134 -8.02 -15.65 -1.65
N GLY A 135 -8.52 -16.74 -1.10
CA GLY A 135 -9.65 -17.49 -1.63
C GLY A 135 -10.98 -16.97 -1.08
N GLU A 136 -12.07 -17.61 -1.48
CA GLU A 136 -13.42 -17.27 -0.98
C GLU A 136 -13.61 -17.63 0.50
N LYS A 137 -12.96 -18.70 0.97
CA LYS A 137 -13.15 -19.26 2.31
C LYS A 137 -11.85 -19.46 3.09
N ASP A 138 -10.71 -19.19 2.46
CA ASP A 138 -9.38 -19.49 2.98
C ASP A 138 -8.34 -18.51 2.43
N VAL A 139 -7.14 -18.56 3.02
CA VAL A 139 -5.98 -17.79 2.59
C VAL A 139 -4.76 -18.68 2.57
N THR A 140 -3.84 -18.42 1.64
CA THR A 140 -2.54 -19.09 1.59
C THR A 140 -1.47 -18.13 2.08
N LYS A 141 -0.84 -18.46 3.21
CA LYS A 141 0.31 -17.70 3.75
C LYS A 141 1.55 -17.89 2.88
N ALA A 142 2.36 -16.85 2.80
CA ALA A 142 3.66 -16.85 2.16
C ALA A 142 4.69 -16.16 3.06
N SER A 143 5.97 -16.40 2.80
CA SER A 143 7.03 -15.58 3.40
C SER A 143 7.03 -14.21 2.74
N CYS A 144 6.98 -13.13 3.53
CA CYS A 144 7.09 -11.78 3.00
C CYS A 144 8.38 -11.61 2.19
N GLY A 145 8.29 -10.92 1.07
CA GLY A 145 9.38 -10.73 0.13
C GLY A 145 9.65 -11.89 -0.83
N SER A 146 9.05 -13.06 -0.61
CA SER A 146 9.23 -14.22 -1.51
C SER A 146 8.60 -13.98 -2.88
N ALA A 147 9.01 -14.74 -3.90
CA ALA A 147 8.44 -14.64 -5.25
C ALA A 147 6.92 -14.90 -5.28
N GLU A 148 6.43 -15.78 -4.40
CA GLU A 148 5.01 -16.13 -4.29
C GLU A 148 4.19 -15.14 -3.48
N SER A 149 4.82 -14.27 -2.69
CA SER A 149 4.12 -13.27 -1.89
C SER A 149 3.47 -12.21 -2.78
N ARG A 150 2.17 -11.98 -2.61
CA ARG A 150 1.40 -11.00 -3.37
C ARG A 150 0.94 -9.86 -2.50
N TYR A 151 0.46 -10.19 -1.31
CA TYR A 151 -0.12 -9.24 -0.38
C TYR A 151 0.54 -9.31 0.99
N LYS A 152 0.56 -8.19 1.69
CA LYS A 152 0.85 -8.07 3.12
C LYS A 152 -0.42 -7.59 3.82
N VAL A 153 -0.78 -8.25 4.91
CA VAL A 153 -1.93 -7.86 5.74
C VAL A 153 -1.58 -6.57 6.47
N ALA A 154 -2.20 -5.45 6.08
CA ALA A 154 -2.02 -4.16 6.74
C ALA A 154 -2.69 -4.13 8.11
N SER A 155 -3.92 -4.65 8.17
CA SER A 155 -4.71 -4.75 9.40
C SER A 155 -5.78 -5.82 9.29
N THR A 156 -6.26 -6.30 10.44
CA THR A 156 -7.41 -7.19 10.54
C THR A 156 -8.42 -6.66 11.55
N GLY A 157 -9.68 -7.05 11.39
CA GLY A 157 -10.76 -6.70 12.31
C GLY A 157 -11.97 -7.59 12.14
N PRO A 158 -13.02 -7.40 12.97
CA PRO A 158 -14.30 -8.08 12.79
C PRO A 158 -14.90 -7.82 11.39
N ALA A 159 -15.77 -8.71 10.93
CA ALA A 159 -16.49 -8.53 9.67
C ALA A 159 -17.19 -7.17 9.58
N GLY A 160 -16.96 -6.45 8.49
CA GLY A 160 -17.48 -5.10 8.26
C GLY A 160 -16.59 -3.98 8.79
N THR A 161 -15.40 -4.30 9.31
CA THR A 161 -14.38 -3.28 9.60
C THR A 161 -14.02 -2.52 8.32
N ALA A 162 -14.08 -1.19 8.37
CA ALA A 162 -13.65 -0.36 7.25
C ALA A 162 -12.12 -0.35 7.15
N CYS A 163 -11.59 -0.60 5.95
CA CYS A 163 -10.18 -0.43 5.67
C CYS A 163 -9.83 1.05 5.42
N PRO A 164 -8.58 1.46 5.67
CA PRO A 164 -8.07 2.74 5.15
C PRO A 164 -8.40 2.88 3.67
N ALA A 165 -8.71 4.09 3.20
CA ALA A 165 -9.07 4.31 1.80
C ALA A 165 -7.88 4.03 0.85
N ASP A 166 -6.66 4.09 1.37
CA ASP A 166 -5.42 3.78 0.66
C ASP A 166 -5.02 2.28 0.71
N ALA A 167 -5.85 1.39 1.24
CA ALA A 167 -5.61 -0.04 1.17
C ALA A 167 -5.82 -0.56 -0.27
N ASP A 168 -4.93 -1.45 -0.74
CA ASP A 168 -5.02 -1.97 -2.12
C ASP A 168 -6.24 -2.89 -2.31
N SER A 169 -6.61 -3.66 -1.28
CA SER A 169 -7.84 -4.44 -1.28
C SER A 169 -8.38 -4.73 0.12
N SER A 170 -9.67 -5.07 0.18
CA SER A 170 -10.33 -5.54 1.39
C SER A 170 -11.03 -6.86 1.12
N HIS A 171 -10.83 -7.83 2.02
CA HIS A 171 -11.45 -9.15 1.93
C HIS A 171 -12.05 -9.54 3.27
N THR A 172 -13.27 -10.05 3.25
CA THR A 172 -13.93 -10.58 4.45
C THR A 172 -14.14 -12.07 4.29
N ILE A 173 -13.56 -12.86 5.21
CA ILE A 173 -13.74 -14.31 5.27
C ILE A 173 -14.26 -14.67 6.65
N GLY A 174 -15.42 -15.32 6.68
CA GLY A 174 -16.13 -15.61 7.92
C GLY A 174 -16.43 -14.32 8.70
N GLU A 175 -15.89 -14.22 9.91
CA GLU A 175 -16.09 -13.09 10.81
C GLU A 175 -14.90 -12.11 10.81
N THR A 176 -13.96 -12.24 9.87
CA THR A 176 -12.73 -11.44 9.83
C THR A 176 -12.64 -10.67 8.53
N THR A 177 -12.49 -9.34 8.62
CA THR A 177 -12.09 -8.46 7.52
C THR A 177 -10.59 -8.21 7.58
N MET A 178 -9.93 -8.31 6.43
CA MET A 178 -8.52 -8.03 6.24
C MET A 178 -8.38 -6.85 5.28
N CYS A 179 -7.50 -5.92 5.63
CA CYS A 179 -7.04 -4.85 4.74
C CYS A 179 -5.68 -5.26 4.22
N LEU A 180 -5.54 -5.32 2.91
CA LEU A 180 -4.36 -5.87 2.26
C LEU A 180 -3.67 -4.76 1.47
N ASP A 181 -2.35 -4.78 1.58
CA ASP A 181 -1.46 -4.07 0.67
C ASP A 181 -0.77 -5.06 -0.23
N ILE A 182 -0.27 -4.60 -1.36
CA ILE A 182 0.73 -5.31 -2.14
C ILE A 182 2.00 -5.46 -1.29
N ASP A 183 2.61 -6.65 -1.33
CA ASP A 183 3.89 -6.90 -0.66
C ASP A 183 5.05 -6.27 -1.46
N TRP A 184 5.22 -4.95 -1.32
CA TRP A 184 6.26 -4.22 -2.03
C TRP A 184 7.67 -4.64 -1.60
N VAL A 185 8.47 -5.09 -2.56
CA VAL A 185 9.88 -5.50 -2.35
C VAL A 185 10.79 -4.64 -3.20
N VAL A 186 11.69 -3.90 -2.57
CA VAL A 186 12.72 -3.13 -3.28
C VAL A 186 13.53 -4.06 -4.19
N GLY A 187 13.69 -3.66 -5.45
CA GLY A 187 14.36 -4.42 -6.48
C GLY A 187 13.46 -5.41 -7.23
N SER A 188 12.24 -5.68 -6.76
CA SER A 188 11.28 -6.52 -7.49
C SER A 188 10.56 -5.75 -8.59
N CYS A 189 10.04 -6.48 -9.58
CA CYS A 189 9.26 -5.89 -10.66
C CYS A 189 7.76 -6.05 -10.44
N VAL A 190 7.03 -5.08 -10.96
CA VAL A 190 5.59 -4.94 -10.80
C VAL A 190 5.00 -4.56 -12.15
N ASP A 191 3.95 -5.26 -12.54
CA ASP A 191 3.08 -4.89 -13.65
C ASP A 191 2.05 -3.87 -13.12
N VAL A 192 2.02 -2.71 -13.75
CA VAL A 192 1.11 -1.60 -13.40
C VAL A 192 0.10 -1.30 -14.51
N SER A 193 -0.04 -2.21 -15.48
CA SER A 193 -0.96 -2.04 -16.61
C SER A 193 -2.42 -2.29 -16.27
N GLY A 194 -2.70 -3.01 -15.17
CA GLY A 194 -4.04 -3.26 -14.64
C GLY A 194 -4.51 -2.24 -13.61
N ASP A 195 -5.70 -2.46 -13.07
CA ASP A 195 -6.31 -1.58 -12.05
C ASP A 195 -5.51 -1.57 -10.73
N GLN A 196 -4.81 -2.67 -10.43
CA GLN A 196 -3.95 -2.80 -9.27
C GLN A 196 -2.57 -3.32 -9.68
N PRO A 197 -1.49 -2.79 -9.09
CA PRO A 197 -0.15 -3.30 -9.36
C PRO A 197 -0.01 -4.76 -8.93
N GLN A 198 0.66 -5.56 -9.75
CA GLN A 198 0.87 -6.99 -9.49
C GLN A 198 2.35 -7.33 -9.58
N ARG A 199 2.90 -8.01 -8.56
CA ARG A 199 4.27 -8.50 -8.62
C ARG A 199 4.44 -9.49 -9.77
N THR A 200 5.53 -9.32 -10.49
CA THR A 200 5.87 -10.13 -11.66
C THR A 200 7.38 -10.31 -11.76
N GLU A 201 7.80 -11.25 -12.60
CA GLU A 201 9.19 -11.38 -12.97
C GLU A 201 9.65 -10.16 -13.77
N CYS A 202 10.89 -9.73 -13.55
CA CYS A 202 11.43 -8.60 -14.30
C CYS A 202 11.57 -8.94 -15.78
N GLY A 203 10.86 -8.19 -16.62
CA GLY A 203 10.86 -8.35 -18.07
C GLY A 203 10.35 -7.09 -18.77
N PRO A 204 10.31 -7.09 -20.11
CA PRO A 204 9.82 -5.95 -20.88
C PRO A 204 8.42 -5.53 -20.44
N GLY A 205 8.24 -4.25 -20.11
CA GLY A 205 6.95 -3.68 -19.69
C GLY A 205 6.67 -3.72 -18.18
N GLY A 206 7.48 -4.41 -17.38
CA GLY A 206 7.45 -4.31 -15.91
C GLY A 206 8.28 -3.13 -15.41
N VAL A 207 7.86 -2.53 -14.30
CA VAL A 207 8.64 -1.49 -13.60
C VAL A 207 9.16 -1.98 -12.27
N GLN A 208 10.29 -1.43 -11.83
CA GLN A 208 10.97 -1.86 -10.63
C GLN A 208 10.60 -0.99 -9.44
N VAL A 209 10.42 -1.60 -8.26
CA VAL A 209 10.32 -0.90 -6.98
C VAL A 209 11.72 -0.41 -6.60
N ILE A 210 11.93 0.91 -6.65
CA ILE A 210 13.24 1.54 -6.41
C ILE A 210 13.47 1.76 -4.92
N SER A 211 12.45 2.28 -4.22
CA SER A 211 12.51 2.56 -2.79
C SER A 211 11.11 2.65 -2.19
N ILE A 212 11.02 2.45 -0.88
CA ILE A 212 9.80 2.70 -0.10
C ILE A 212 10.14 3.77 0.92
N LEU A 213 9.49 4.93 0.81
CA LEU A 213 9.73 6.10 1.64
C LEU A 213 8.66 6.16 2.74
N PRO A 214 9.02 5.91 4.01
CA PRO A 214 8.08 6.07 5.12
C PRO A 214 7.87 7.55 5.48
N GLU A 215 6.82 7.82 6.25
CA GLU A 215 6.47 9.11 6.83
C GLU A 215 6.23 10.26 5.83
N THR A 216 5.89 9.94 4.59
CA THR A 216 5.67 10.92 3.52
C THR A 216 4.49 10.56 2.64
N VAL A 217 3.87 11.59 2.07
CA VAL A 217 2.87 11.49 1.00
C VAL A 217 3.33 12.19 -0.28
N ASN A 218 4.57 12.70 -0.28
CA ASN A 218 5.13 13.44 -1.41
C ASN A 218 5.74 12.48 -2.42
N VAL A 219 5.01 12.19 -3.49
CA VAL A 219 5.50 11.35 -4.60
C VAL A 219 6.75 11.91 -5.27
N ASN A 220 6.95 13.24 -5.24
CA ASN A 220 8.14 13.88 -5.81
C ASN A 220 9.40 13.66 -4.97
N ALA A 221 9.29 13.04 -3.79
CA ALA A 221 10.43 12.63 -2.99
C ALA A 221 11.13 11.38 -3.52
N CYS A 222 10.56 10.71 -4.53
CA CYS A 222 11.15 9.52 -5.13
C CYS A 222 12.44 9.83 -5.91
N PRO A 223 13.61 9.42 -5.41
CA PRO A 223 14.87 9.67 -6.09
C PRO A 223 15.01 8.72 -7.28
N SER A 224 15.35 9.25 -8.45
CA SER A 224 15.65 8.45 -9.65
C SER A 224 14.51 7.52 -10.11
N ALA A 225 13.28 7.78 -9.68
CA ALA A 225 12.09 7.05 -10.09
C ALA A 225 11.16 8.00 -10.86
N ASP A 226 10.47 7.48 -11.86
CA ASP A 226 9.62 8.30 -12.74
C ASP A 226 8.24 8.58 -12.12
N ARG A 227 7.82 7.74 -11.16
CA ARG A 227 6.51 7.80 -10.51
C ARG A 227 6.50 7.04 -9.18
N GLY A 228 5.36 7.06 -8.48
CA GLY A 228 5.18 6.27 -7.27
C GLY A 228 3.72 6.10 -6.86
N PHE A 229 3.47 5.13 -5.99
CA PHE A 229 2.19 4.89 -5.34
C PHE A 229 2.19 5.59 -3.98
N VAL A 230 1.17 6.40 -3.72
CA VAL A 230 1.03 7.16 -2.47
C VAL A 230 -0.01 6.48 -1.60
N TYR A 231 0.40 6.11 -0.39
CA TYR A 231 -0.46 5.65 0.68
C TYR A 231 -0.60 6.79 1.67
N ASP A 232 -1.62 7.63 1.49
CA ASP A 232 -1.72 8.95 2.10
C ASP A 232 -2.22 8.91 3.55
N GLU A 233 -3.14 8.00 3.88
CA GLU A 233 -3.59 7.77 5.26
C GLU A 233 -2.47 7.17 6.11
N ARG A 234 -1.71 6.22 5.54
CA ARG A 234 -0.62 5.52 6.25
C ARG A 234 0.76 6.11 6.03
N ARG A 235 0.82 7.22 5.28
CA ARG A 235 1.99 8.09 5.07
C ARG A 235 3.22 7.33 4.57
N PHE A 236 3.11 6.59 3.49
CA PHE A 236 4.29 6.10 2.78
C PHE A 236 4.14 6.19 1.27
N VAL A 237 5.27 6.25 0.57
CA VAL A 237 5.32 6.29 -0.89
C VAL A 237 6.17 5.13 -1.39
N VAL A 238 5.65 4.38 -2.35
CA VAL A 238 6.40 3.36 -3.08
C VAL A 238 6.88 3.95 -4.40
N CYS A 239 8.18 4.14 -4.52
CA CYS A 239 8.80 4.70 -5.72
C CYS A 239 9.04 3.59 -6.74
N ILE A 240 8.58 3.82 -7.96
CA ILE A 240 8.74 2.88 -9.08
C ILE A 240 9.34 3.58 -10.29
N GLY A 241 10.23 2.88 -10.99
CA GLY A 241 10.91 3.41 -12.16
C GLY A 241 11.19 2.32 -13.16
N ASP A 242 11.59 2.74 -14.35
CA ASP A 242 12.17 1.82 -15.31
C ASP A 242 13.49 1.24 -14.75
N ARG A 243 13.87 0.08 -15.27
CA ARG A 243 15.07 -0.65 -14.84
C ARG A 243 16.35 -0.08 -15.45
#